data_AF-A0A966UQP0-F1
#
_entry.id   AF-A0A966UQP0-F1
#
_cell.length_a   1.000
_cell.length_b   1.000
_cell.length_c   1.000
_cell.angle_alpha   90.00
_cell.angle_beta   90.00
_cell.angle_gamma   90.00
#
_symmetry.space_group_name_H-M   'P 1'
#
loop_
_entity.id
_entity.type
_entity.pdbx_description
1 polymer ?
#
loop_
_entity_poly.entity_id
_entity_poly.type
_entity_poly.pdbx_seq_one_letter_code
_entity_poly.pdbx_strand_id
1 'polypeptide(L)'
;MATPLETYESLKKEFNIVPEIELDDEFKKTFVQSQVEEIKKVLWRECVDFMISSKLAEDKDEIVAQAGQSKKTEKRSNIKQFVKALSAYSELISELEKK
;
A
#
# COMPACT_ATOMS: atom_id res chain seq x y z
N MET A 1 11.11 -16.26 2.83
CA MET A 1 10.37 -15.18 3.52
C MET A 1 9.04 -15.77 3.92
N ALA A 2 8.51 -15.39 5.09
CA ALA A 2 7.17 -15.81 5.47
C ALA A 2 6.14 -15.20 4.50
N THR A 3 5.11 -15.95 4.15
CA THR A 3 4.00 -15.42 3.34
C THR A 3 3.15 -14.43 4.17
N PRO A 4 2.36 -13.55 3.51
CA PRO A 4 1.35 -12.76 4.19
C PRO A 4 0.46 -13.56 5.17
N LEU A 5 -0.02 -14.75 4.78
CA LEU A 5 -0.86 -15.56 5.65
C LEU A 5 -0.07 -16.18 6.81
N GLU A 6 1.15 -16.65 6.59
CA GLU A 6 2.04 -17.13 7.68
C GLU A 6 2.34 -16.04 8.71
N THR A 7 2.48 -14.80 8.23
CA THR A 7 2.65 -13.62 9.09
C THR A 7 1.39 -13.39 9.92
N TYR A 8 0.21 -13.45 9.31
CA TYR A 8 -1.08 -13.33 10.02
C TYR A 8 -1.28 -14.44 11.06
N GLU A 9 -0.97 -15.70 10.72
CA GLU A 9 -1.06 -16.83 11.67
C GLU A 9 -0.10 -16.65 12.86
N SER A 10 1.05 -16.02 12.65
CA SER A 10 1.99 -15.68 13.72
C SER A 10 1.43 -14.58 14.62
N LEU A 11 0.84 -13.53 14.03
CA LEU A 11 0.17 -12.46 14.77
C LEU A 11 -1.03 -12.97 15.58
N LYS A 12 -1.81 -13.92 15.06
CA LYS A 12 -2.91 -14.54 15.81
C LYS A 12 -2.42 -15.17 17.12
N LYS A 13 -1.27 -15.85 17.09
CA LYS A 13 -0.66 -16.46 18.27
C LYS A 13 -0.11 -15.40 19.23
N GLU A 14 0.59 -14.40 18.71
CA GLU A 14 1.20 -13.33 19.52
C GLU A 14 0.15 -12.50 20.27
N PHE A 15 -0.95 -12.15 19.59
CA PHE A 15 -1.99 -11.28 20.13
C PHE A 15 -3.21 -12.03 20.69
N ASN A 16 -3.14 -13.37 20.77
CA ASN A 16 -4.24 -14.24 21.23
C ASN A 16 -5.57 -13.95 20.52
N ILE A 17 -5.54 -13.86 19.18
CA ILE A 17 -6.75 -13.68 18.38
C ILE A 17 -7.54 -14.99 18.42
N VAL A 18 -8.70 -14.96 19.09
CA VAL A 18 -9.57 -16.12 19.27
C VAL A 18 -10.56 -16.28 18.10
N PRO A 19 -11.08 -17.49 17.83
CA PRO A 19 -11.99 -17.74 16.71
C PRO A 19 -13.24 -16.84 16.70
N GLU A 20 -13.74 -16.42 17.86
CA GLU A 20 -14.93 -15.57 17.99
C GLU A 20 -14.77 -14.16 17.43
N ILE A 21 -13.52 -13.68 17.28
CA ILE A 21 -13.20 -12.38 16.68
C ILE A 21 -12.53 -12.51 15.30
N GLU A 22 -12.30 -13.74 14.84
CA GLU A 22 -11.70 -13.98 13.53
C GLU A 22 -12.76 -13.84 12.44
N LEU A 23 -12.41 -13.08 11.40
CA LEU A 23 -13.23 -13.00 10.19
C LEU A 23 -13.12 -14.31 9.42
N ASP A 24 -14.23 -14.78 8.84
CA ASP A 24 -14.19 -15.91 7.91
C ASP A 24 -13.36 -15.57 6.66
N ASP A 25 -12.94 -16.60 5.93
CA ASP A 25 -12.00 -16.43 4.81
C ASP A 25 -12.63 -15.70 3.61
N GLU A 26 -13.95 -15.80 3.40
CA GLU A 26 -14.66 -15.04 2.37
C GLU A 26 -14.66 -13.54 2.71
N PHE A 27 -14.97 -13.20 3.95
CA PHE A 27 -14.95 -11.82 4.41
C PHE A 27 -13.53 -11.22 4.39
N LYS A 28 -12.50 -11.98 4.81
CA LYS A 28 -11.09 -11.56 4.67
C LYS A 28 -10.76 -11.26 3.20
N LYS A 29 -11.17 -12.11 2.27
CA LYS A 29 -10.93 -11.92 0.85
C LYS A 29 -11.61 -10.66 0.33
N THR A 30 -12.90 -10.48 0.61
CA THR A 30 -13.65 -9.28 0.19
C THR A 30 -13.03 -8.01 0.77
N PHE A 31 -12.64 -8.04 2.05
CA PHE A 31 -11.94 -6.93 2.67
C PHE A 31 -10.64 -6.60 1.94
N VAL A 32 -9.77 -7.60 1.71
CA VAL A 32 -8.51 -7.39 1.01
C VAL A 32 -8.72 -6.85 -0.41
N GLN A 33 -9.69 -7.37 -1.16
CA GLN A 33 -10.05 -6.86 -2.48
C GLN A 33 -10.50 -5.40 -2.44
N SER A 34 -11.28 -4.99 -1.42
CA SER A 34 -11.66 -3.59 -1.25
C SER A 34 -10.44 -2.68 -1.00
N GLN A 35 -9.46 -3.17 -0.21
CA GLN A 35 -8.24 -2.42 0.07
C GLN A 35 -7.36 -2.26 -1.17
N VAL A 36 -7.33 -3.25 -2.06
CA VAL A 36 -6.64 -3.14 -3.36
C VAL A 36 -7.16 -1.96 -4.16
N GLU A 37 -8.48 -1.78 -4.23
CA GLU A 37 -9.09 -0.65 -4.96
C GLU A 37 -8.78 0.70 -4.30
N GLU A 38 -8.81 0.79 -2.97
CA GLU A 38 -8.42 2.01 -2.26
C GLU A 38 -6.95 2.36 -2.49
N ILE A 39 -6.05 1.37 -2.46
CA ILE A 39 -4.62 1.61 -2.70
C ILE A 39 -4.36 2.02 -4.14
N LYS A 40 -5.09 1.49 -5.13
CA LYS A 40 -4.99 1.96 -6.52
C LYS A 40 -5.35 3.45 -6.63
N LYS A 41 -6.39 3.91 -5.93
CA LYS A 41 -6.77 5.33 -5.89
C LYS A 41 -5.67 6.18 -5.26
N VAL A 42 -5.11 5.74 -4.13
CA VAL A 42 -4.01 6.45 -3.46
C VAL A 42 -2.74 6.47 -4.33
N LEU A 43 -2.40 5.35 -4.96
CA LEU A 43 -1.26 5.27 -5.89
C LEU A 43 -1.44 6.26 -7.04
N TRP A 44 -2.63 6.34 -7.64
CA TRP A 44 -2.91 7.33 -8.68
C TRP A 44 -2.73 8.75 -8.16
N ARG A 45 -3.21 9.04 -6.94
CA ARG A 45 -3.00 10.35 -6.32
C ARG A 45 -1.52 10.69 -6.15
N GLU A 46 -0.72 9.75 -5.67
CA GLU A 46 0.73 9.95 -5.50
C GLU A 46 1.44 10.17 -6.84
N CYS A 47 1.00 9.51 -7.91
CA CYS A 47 1.49 9.78 -9.28
C CYS A 47 1.15 11.20 -9.73
N VAL A 48 -0.09 11.67 -9.47
CA VAL A 48 -0.48 13.06 -9.78
C VAL A 48 0.34 14.06 -8.98
N ASP A 49 0.50 13.86 -7.68
CA ASP A 49 1.31 14.72 -6.82
C ASP A 49 2.79 14.73 -7.24
N PHE A 50 3.32 13.60 -7.71
CA PHE A 50 4.68 13.51 -8.26
C PHE A 50 4.82 14.35 -9.55
N MET A 51 3.83 14.30 -10.45
CA MET A 51 3.82 15.12 -11.67
C MET A 51 3.79 16.61 -11.33
N ILE A 52 2.95 17.01 -10.37
CA ILE A 52 2.88 18.41 -9.90
C ILE A 52 4.21 18.83 -9.27
N SER A 53 4.77 18.02 -8.38
CA SER A 53 6.04 18.32 -7.70
C SER A 53 7.21 18.40 -8.69
N SER A 54 7.16 17.62 -9.77
CA SER A 54 8.16 17.69 -10.85
C SER A 54 8.10 19.02 -11.59
N LYS A 55 6.89 19.56 -11.84
CA LYS A 55 6.74 20.90 -12.42
C LYS A 55 7.24 21.99 -11.47
N LEU A 56 6.92 21.88 -10.18
CA LEU A 56 7.38 22.85 -9.18
C LEU A 56 8.91 22.84 -9.04
N ALA A 57 9.56 21.69 -9.19
CA ALA A 57 11.02 21.58 -9.15
C ALA A 57 11.73 22.32 -10.30
N GLU A 58 11.01 22.67 -11.36
CA GLU A 58 11.50 23.42 -12.52
C GLU A 58 11.17 24.93 -12.43
N ASP A 59 10.60 25.38 -11.30
CA ASP A 59 10.25 26.78 -11.08
C ASP A 59 11.51 27.66 -11.04
N LYS A 60 11.34 28.94 -11.40
CA LYS A 60 12.42 29.93 -11.35
C LYS A 60 12.64 30.45 -9.94
N ASP A 61 11.64 30.38 -9.07
CA ASP A 61 11.78 30.67 -7.66
C ASP A 61 12.51 29.52 -6.95
N GLU A 62 13.68 29.81 -6.39
CA GLU A 62 14.56 28.80 -5.77
C GLU A 62 13.89 28.08 -4.59
N ILE A 63 13.03 28.77 -3.83
CA ILE A 63 12.33 28.18 -2.68
C ILE A 63 11.26 27.21 -3.19
N VAL A 64 10.51 27.60 -4.21
CA VAL A 64 9.51 26.73 -4.85
C VAL A 64 10.16 25.52 -5.50
N ALA A 65 11.27 25.72 -6.22
CA ALA A 65 12.03 24.65 -6.86
C ALA A 65 12.56 23.63 -5.86
N GLN A 66 13.15 24.10 -4.74
CA GLN A 66 13.65 23.23 -3.69
C GLN A 66 12.53 22.43 -3.00
N ALA A 67 11.40 23.07 -2.72
CA ALA A 67 10.22 22.40 -2.16
C ALA A 67 9.68 21.33 -3.13
N GLY A 68 9.59 21.65 -4.42
CA GLY A 68 9.21 20.72 -5.48
C GLY A 68 10.13 19.49 -5.55
N GLN A 69 11.44 19.69 -5.49
CA GLN A 69 12.42 18.61 -5.54
C GLN A 69 12.35 17.68 -4.31
N SER A 70 12.14 18.25 -3.13
CA SER A 70 11.93 17.49 -1.89
C SER A 70 10.68 16.61 -2.00
N LYS A 71 9.54 17.21 -2.38
CA LYS A 71 8.28 16.48 -2.55
C LYS A 71 8.34 15.44 -3.66
N LYS A 72 9.00 15.73 -4.78
CA LYS A 72 9.22 14.75 -5.85
C LYS A 72 9.91 13.48 -5.33
N THR A 73 10.90 13.62 -4.45
CA THR A 73 11.62 12.49 -3.85
C THR A 73 10.71 11.68 -2.91
N GLU A 74 9.96 12.37 -2.06
CA GLU A 74 8.95 11.77 -1.17
C GLU A 74 7.91 10.96 -1.96
N LYS A 75 7.27 11.59 -2.96
CA LYS A 75 6.24 10.95 -3.79
C LYS A 75 6.77 9.74 -4.56
N ARG A 76 8.02 9.78 -5.02
CA ARG A 76 8.67 8.60 -5.64
C ARG A 76 8.82 7.44 -4.65
N SER A 77 9.14 7.72 -3.39
CA SER A 77 9.22 6.70 -2.34
C SER A 77 7.85 6.07 -2.08
N ASN A 78 6.83 6.90 -1.92
CA ASN A 78 5.45 6.46 -1.68
C ASN A 78 4.92 5.59 -2.82
N ILE A 79 5.11 6.01 -4.07
CA ILE A 79 4.74 5.21 -5.26
C ILE A 79 5.35 3.82 -5.19
N LYS A 80 6.65 3.71 -4.87
CA LYS A 80 7.32 2.40 -4.74
C LYS A 80 6.72 1.54 -3.63
N GLN A 81 6.37 2.15 -2.49
CA GLN A 81 5.74 1.44 -1.38
C GLN A 81 4.36 0.91 -1.76
N PHE A 82 3.52 1.74 -2.40
CA PHE A 82 2.18 1.33 -2.83
C PHE A 82 2.22 0.24 -3.91
N VAL A 83 3.16 0.30 -4.85
CA VAL A 83 3.35 -0.77 -5.84
C VAL A 83 3.68 -2.10 -5.16
N LYS A 84 4.60 -2.09 -4.18
CA LYS A 84 4.93 -3.30 -3.41
C LYS A 84 3.76 -3.79 -2.57
N ALA A 85 3.00 -2.88 -1.96
CA ALA A 85 1.81 -3.22 -1.19
C ALA A 85 0.78 -3.95 -2.06
N LEU A 86 0.51 -3.46 -3.28
CA LEU A 86 -0.41 -4.12 -4.22
C LEU A 86 0.03 -5.54 -4.58
N SER A 87 1.34 -5.80 -4.69
CA SER A 87 1.87 -7.15 -4.88
C SER A 87 1.59 -8.05 -3.67
N ALA A 88 1.83 -7.56 -2.46
CA ALA A 88 1.56 -8.32 -1.24
C ALA A 88 0.06 -8.62 -1.04
N TYR A 89 -0.82 -7.68 -1.38
CA TYR A 89 -2.27 -7.92 -1.35
C TYR A 89 -2.70 -8.97 -2.38
N SER A 90 -2.12 -8.95 -3.59
CA SER A 90 -2.40 -9.97 -4.61
C SER A 90 -1.95 -11.37 -4.15
N GLU A 91 -0.79 -11.45 -3.49
CA GLU A 91 -0.29 -12.70 -2.90
C GLU A 91 -1.24 -13.22 -1.80
N LEU A 92 -1.66 -12.35 -0.87
CA LEU A 92 -2.62 -12.70 0.17
C LEU A 92 -3.97 -13.18 -0.38
N ILE A 93 -4.51 -12.54 -1.42
CA ILE A 93 -5.73 -13.01 -2.10
C ILE A 93 -5.51 -14.42 -2.67
N SER A 94 -4.39 -14.65 -3.34
CA SER A 94 -4.09 -15.97 -3.92
C SER A 94 -3.94 -17.06 -2.86
N GLU A 95 -3.41 -16.74 -1.69
CA GLU A 95 -3.33 -17.66 -0.56
C GLU A 95 -4.70 -17.99 0.02
N LEU A 96 -5.57 -16.97 0.18
CA LEU A 96 -6.95 -17.16 0.65
C LEU A 96 -7.80 -17.97 -0.33
N GLU A 97 -7.51 -17.93 -1.63
CA GLU A 97 -8.22 -18.74 -2.66
C GLU A 97 -7.79 -20.20 -2.72
N LYS A 98 -6.64 -20.55 -2.14
CA LYS A 98 -6.09 -21.92 -2.15
C LYS A 98 -6.43 -22.73 -0.89
N LYS A 99 -6.99 -22.07 0.13
CA LYS A 99 -7.54 -22.72 1.32
C LYS A 99 -8.94 -23.25 1.04
#